data_AF-C4K2T4-F1
#
_entry.id   AF-C4K2T4-F1
#
_cell.length_a   1.000
_cell.length_b   1.000
_cell.length_c   1.000
_cell.angle_alpha   90.00
_cell.angle_beta   90.00
_cell.angle_gamma   90.00
#
_symmetry.space_group_name_H-M   'P 1'
#
loop_
_entity.id
_entity.type
_entity.pdbx_description
1 polymer ?
#
loop_
_entity_poly.entity_id
_entity_poly.type
_entity_poly.pdbx_seq_one_letter_code
_entity_poly.pdbx_strand_id
1 'polypeptide(L)' 'MNQNALTEYVKELLEPYGSVVVRVMFGGYGIYKGGVMIGIIKSNELYFKSDLSTYEYFQSFGSASFVYQSKGKLVTL' A
#
# COMPACT_ATOMS: atom_id res chain seq x y z
N MET A 1 -1.75 -3.32 -16.03
CA MET A 1 -2.30 -2.01 -15.63
C MET A 1 -1.12 -1.07 -15.46
N ASN A 2 -1.15 0.17 -15.96
CA ASN A 2 -0.08 1.12 -15.64
C ASN A 2 -0.27 1.60 -14.19
N GLN A 3 0.81 1.99 -13.51
CA GLN A 3 0.72 2.36 -12.08
C GLN A 3 -0.25 3.51 -11.82
N ASN A 4 -0.38 4.44 -12.78
CA ASN A 4 -1.32 5.55 -12.72
C ASN A 4 -2.80 5.09 -12.72
N ALA A 5 -3.15 4.06 -13.51
CA ALA A 5 -4.51 3.53 -13.51
C ALA A 5 -4.85 2.81 -12.20
N LEU A 6 -3.88 2.10 -11.61
CA LEU A 6 -4.08 1.46 -10.30
C LEU A 6 -4.24 2.51 -9.20
N THR A 7 -3.49 3.61 -9.23
CA THR A 7 -3.65 4.68 -8.23
C THR A 7 -5.02 5.34 -8.32
N GLU A 8 -5.55 5.59 -9.52
CA GLU A 8 -6.89 6.17 -9.69
C GLU A 8 -7.97 5.18 -9.25
N TYR A 9 -7.87 3.91 -9.65
CA TYR A 9 -8.80 2.87 -9.20
C TYR A 9 -8.84 2.73 -7.67
N VAL A 10 -7.67 2.77 -7.01
CA VAL A 10 -7.61 2.71 -5.54
C VAL A 10 -8.21 3.96 -4.89
N LYS A 11 -8.04 5.14 -5.48
CA LYS A 11 -8.70 6.37 -4.99
C LYS A 11 -10.22 6.25 -5.07
N GLU A 12 -10.74 5.74 -6.18
CA GLU A 12 -12.18 5.48 -6.37
C GLU A 12 -12.70 4.44 -5.37
N LEU A 13 -12.00 3.32 -5.19
CA LEU A 13 -12.39 2.27 -4.22
C LEU A 13 -12.45 2.77 -2.78
N LEU A 14 -11.58 3.72 -2.42
CA LEU A 14 -11.50 4.25 -1.05
C LEU A 14 -12.43 5.47 -0.84
N GLU A 15 -13.05 5.99 -1.89
CA GLU A 15 -13.92 7.17 -1.81
C GLU A 15 -15.03 7.06 -0.73
N PRO A 16 -15.73 5.91 -0.56
CA PRO A 16 -16.74 5.77 0.50
C PRO A 16 -16.17 5.89 1.92
N TYR A 17 -14.87 5.67 2.09
CA TYR A 17 -14.15 5.78 3.36
C TYR A 17 -13.44 7.13 3.52
N GLY A 18 -13.67 8.06 2.59
CA GLY A 18 -13.13 9.42 2.57
C GLY A 18 -11.97 9.59 1.59
N SER A 19 -11.74 10.85 1.18
CA SER A 19 -10.72 11.18 0.20
C SER A 19 -9.31 10.78 0.65
N VAL A 20 -8.58 10.12 -0.23
CA VAL A 20 -7.17 9.76 -0.04
C VAL A 20 -6.28 10.56 -0.98
N VAL A 21 -5.06 10.84 -0.51
CA VAL A 21 -4.00 11.52 -1.26
C VAL A 21 -2.93 10.51 -1.61
N VAL A 22 -2.53 10.50 -2.88
CA VAL A 22 -1.45 9.63 -3.38
C VAL A 22 -0.18 10.47 -3.57
N ARG A 23 0.96 9.97 -3.10
CA ARG A 23 2.27 10.63 -3.22
C ARG A 23 3.34 9.67 -3.71
N VAL A 24 4.20 10.10 -4.63
CA VAL A 24 5.32 9.29 -5.13
C VAL A 24 6.36 9.13 -4.02
N MET A 25 6.62 7.89 -3.58
CA MET A 25 7.57 7.56 -2.50
C MET A 25 8.15 6.16 -2.69
N PHE A 26 9.43 5.97 -2.32
CA PHE A 26 10.11 4.66 -2.33
C PHE A 26 10.07 3.89 -3.67
N GLY A 27 10.00 4.61 -4.79
CA GLY A 27 9.82 4.02 -6.13
C GLY A 27 8.43 3.43 -6.37
N GLY A 28 7.42 3.89 -5.62
CA GLY A 28 6.00 3.56 -5.75
C GLY A 28 5.13 4.75 -5.32
N TYR A 29 3.93 4.47 -4.81
CA TYR A 29 2.94 5.49 -4.44
C TYR A 29 2.39 5.26 -3.05
N GLY A 30 2.75 6.12 -2.10
CA GLY A 30 2.15 6.11 -0.76
C GLY A 30 0.73 6.66 -0.78
N ILE A 31 -0.16 6.01 -0.03
CA ILE A 31 -1.57 6.38 0.12
C ILE A 31 -1.78 6.98 1.51
N TYR A 32 -2.38 8.17 1.55
CA TYR A 32 -2.57 8.96 2.75
C TYR A 32 -4.02 9.32 2.97
N LYS A 33 -4.52 9.18 4.20
CA LYS A 33 -5.83 9.68 4.63
C LYS A 33 -5.62 10.66 5.79
N GLY A 34 -6.08 11.90 5.63
CA GLY A 34 -5.91 12.94 6.66
C GLY A 34 -4.46 13.16 7.09
N GLY A 35 -3.50 13.00 6.18
CA GLY A 35 -2.06 13.11 6.47
C GLY A 35 -1.40 11.85 7.04
N VAL A 36 -2.17 10.80 7.37
CA VAL A 36 -1.65 9.52 7.88
C VAL A 36 -1.45 8.55 6.72
N MET A 37 -0.27 7.92 6.64
CA MET A 37 0.01 6.87 5.65
C MET A 37 -0.75 5.60 6.02
N ILE A 38 -1.61 5.13 5.11
CA ILE A 38 -2.43 3.93 5.30
C ILE A 38 -2.04 2.79 4.36
N GLY A 39 -1.25 3.05 3.32
CA GLY A 39 -0.81 2.01 2.38
C GLY A 39 0.20 2.49 1.36
N ILE A 40 0.61 1.59 0.49
CA ILE A 40 1.53 1.86 -0.63
C ILE A 40 1.15 0.99 -1.84
N ILE A 41 1.24 1.57 -3.03
CA ILE A 41 1.19 0.85 -4.29
C ILE A 41 2.61 0.70 -4.82
N LYS A 42 3.05 -0.53 -5.06
CA LYS A 42 4.36 -0.82 -5.67
C LYS A 42 4.27 -2.10 -6.47
N SER A 43 5.02 -2.16 -7.57
CA SER A 43 5.03 -3.34 -8.46
C SER A 43 3.63 -3.78 -8.91
N ASN A 44 2.72 -2.82 -9.10
CA ASN A 44 1.32 -3.05 -9.50
C ASN A 44 0.47 -3.81 -8.45
N GLU A 45 0.87 -3.75 -7.18
CA GLU A 45 0.15 -4.32 -6.05
C GLU A 45 -0.11 -3.26 -4.98
N LEU A 46 -1.20 -3.43 -4.23
CA LEU A 46 -1.60 -2.57 -3.12
C LEU A 46 -1.29 -3.27 -1.80
N TYR A 47 -0.57 -2.56 -0.93
CA TYR A 47 -0.25 -2.99 0.42
C TYR A 47 -0.87 -2.01 1.42
N PHE A 48 -1.52 -2.51 2.46
CA PHE A 48 -2.03 -1.70 3.56
C PHE A 48 -1.13 -1.81 4.78
N LYS A 49 -1.06 -0.73 5.55
CA LYS A 49 -0.47 -0.76 6.88
C LYS A 49 -1.39 -1.57 7.79
N SER A 50 -0.85 -2.59 8.42
CA SER A 50 -1.57 -3.47 9.34
C SER A 50 -0.98 -3.39 10.75
N ASP A 51 -1.81 -3.70 11.74
CA ASP A 51 -1.32 -4.18 13.03
C ASP A 51 -1.13 -5.70 12.99
N LEU A 52 -0.69 -6.29 14.10
CA LEU A 52 -0.43 -7.72 14.19
C LEU A 52 -1.69 -8.56 13.91
N SER A 53 -2.84 -8.16 14.45
CA SER A 53 -4.09 -8.91 14.26
C SER A 53 -4.57 -8.92 12.81
N THR A 54 -4.46 -7.77 12.14
CA THR A 54 -4.82 -7.60 10.73
C THR A 54 -3.84 -8.36 9.83
N TYR A 55 -2.55 -8.35 10.19
CA TYR A 55 -1.51 -9.11 9.48
C TYR A 55 -1.80 -10.62 9.52
N GLU A 56 -2.05 -11.18 10.71
CA GLU A 56 -2.35 -12.61 10.86
C GLU A 56 -3.62 -13.00 10.09
N TYR A 57 -4.65 -12.16 10.14
CA TYR A 57 -5.85 -12.34 9.35
C TYR A 57 -5.55 -12.38 7.85
N PHE A 58 -4.84 -11.38 7.30
CA PHE A 58 -4.47 -11.36 5.88
C PHE A 58 -3.57 -12.53 5.47
N GLN A 59 -2.65 -12.95 6.35
CA GLN A 59 -1.79 -14.10 6.11
C GLN A 59 -2.60 -15.40 6.01
N SER A 60 -3.65 -15.55 6.81
CA SER A 60 -4.55 -16.72 6.72
C SER A 60 -5.26 -16.85 5.36
N PHE A 61 -5.37 -15.75 4.62
CA PHE A 61 -5.88 -15.71 3.23
C PHE A 61 -4.78 -15.69 2.17
N GLY A 62 -3.52 -15.93 2.54
CA GLY A 62 -2.39 -16.01 1.62
C GLY A 62 -1.76 -14.66 1.23
N SER A 63 -2.08 -13.58 1.94
CA SER A 63 -1.40 -12.29 1.72
C SER A 63 0.04 -12.32 2.22
N ALA A 64 0.90 -11.50 1.62
CA ALA A 64 2.31 -11.37 1.99
C ALA A 64 2.64 -9.95 2.46
N SER A 65 3.63 -9.84 3.35
CA SER A 65 4.22 -8.57 3.75
C SER A 65 4.83 -7.81 2.58
N PHE A 66 4.92 -6.50 2.73
CA PHE A 66 5.61 -5.67 1.76
C PHE A 66 7.12 -5.83 1.93
N VAL A 67 7.80 -6.29 0.87
CA VAL A 67 9.27 -6.43 0.86
C VAL A 67 9.88 -5.42 -0.09
N TYR A 68 10.88 -4.68 0.36
CA TYR A 68 11.62 -3.75 -0.48
C TYR A 68 13.12 -3.82 -0.23
N GLN A 69 13.91 -3.41 -1.22
CA GLN A 69 15.36 -3.35 -1.09
C GLN A 69 15.80 -1.98 -0.56
N SER A 70 16.65 -1.99 0.47
CA SER A 70 17.28 -0.81 1.07
C SER A 70 18.75 -1.08 1.33
N LYS A 71 19.65 -0.25 0.79
CA LYS A 71 21.11 -0.39 0.93
C LYS A 71 21.63 -1.82 0.65
N GLY A 72 21.10 -2.45 -0.40
CA GLY A 72 21.48 -3.81 -0.80
C GLY A 72 20.85 -4.94 0.02
N LYS A 73 20.05 -4.64 1.06
CA LYS A 73 19.35 -5.64 1.89
C LYS A 73 17.86 -5.65 1.61
N LEU A 74 17.23 -6.82 1.72
CA LEU A 74 15.77 -6.91 1.75
C LEU A 74 15.27 -6.51 3.14
N VAL A 75 14.25 -5.67 3.16
CA VAL A 75 13.55 -5.23 4.37
C VAL A 75 12.08 -5.59 4.19
N THR A 76 11.53 -6.29 5.18
CA THR A 76 10.11 -6.62 5.26
C THR A 76 9.43 -5.63 6.20
N LEU A 77 8.30 -5.09 5.76
CA LEU A 77 7.40 -4.25 6.56
C LEU A 77 6.04 -4.91 6.70
#